data_AF-A0A2E3D544-F1
#
_entry.id   AF-A0A2E3D544-F1
#
_cell.length_a   1.000
_cell.length_b   1.000
_cell.length_c   1.000
_cell.angle_alpha   90.00
_cell.angle_beta   90.00
_cell.angle_gamma   90.00
#
_symmetry.space_group_name_H-M   'P 1'
#
loop_
_entity.id
_entity.type
_entity.pdbx_description
1 polymer ?
#
loop_
_entity_poly.entity_id
_entity_poly.type
_entity_poly.pdbx_seq_one_letter_code
_entity_poly.pdbx_strand_id
1 'polypeptide(L)'
;MSDQQHGPLGQASSYPDQYDPKQLHPIPRELGRSEIGVTAPLPFFGEDIWNAYELSWLNAKGKPMVAMMEMRVPATSPNIVESKSLKLYLGSFNQWVVESAEELQAIIRRDVSATVGVDISVSLLPLQQQGSFAVQSLPGRCLDDLDVDAIHYEVDSNLLRVAEGVVRETLHSHLLRSCCPVTGQPDWASVVIDYEGQRIDEAGLLQYLISFRNNQEFHEQCVERIFTDITRRCVPKRLSVYARYTRRGGIDINPFRCSESITQQNLRMIRQ
;
A
#
# COMPACT_ATOMS: atom_id res chain seq x y z
N MET A 1 18.04 17.95 11.40
CA MET A 1 18.64 17.06 10.40
C MET A 1 18.69 15.66 11.00
N SER A 2 17.60 14.91 10.87
CA SER A 2 17.44 13.54 11.38
C SER A 2 17.78 12.54 10.27
N ASP A 3 19.05 12.45 9.92
CA ASP A 3 19.53 11.67 8.77
C ASP A 3 19.52 10.13 8.96
N GLN A 4 18.78 9.58 9.93
CA GLN A 4 18.82 8.14 10.24
C GLN A 4 17.48 7.42 10.42
N GLN A 5 16.32 8.06 10.21
CA GLN A 5 15.02 7.42 10.46
C GLN A 5 14.31 6.81 9.23
N HIS A 6 14.82 7.01 8.01
CA HIS A 6 14.07 6.71 6.77
C HIS A 6 14.77 5.74 5.80
N GLY A 7 15.82 5.03 6.24
CA GLY A 7 16.53 4.08 5.39
C GLY A 7 17.26 4.72 4.19
N PRO A 8 17.52 3.98 3.10
CA PRO A 8 18.30 4.46 1.97
C PRO A 8 17.55 5.47 1.07
N LEU A 9 16.26 5.73 1.31
CA LEU A 9 15.44 6.57 0.44
C LEU A 9 15.95 8.03 0.45
N GLY A 10 16.03 8.65 -0.74
CA GLY A 10 16.65 9.97 -0.93
C GLY A 10 18.19 9.97 -1.10
N GLN A 11 18.88 8.84 -0.89
CA GLN A 11 20.34 8.74 -1.04
C GLN A 11 20.78 8.14 -2.39
N ALA A 12 22.02 8.36 -2.82
CA ALA A 12 22.61 7.59 -3.93
C ALA A 12 22.94 6.16 -3.45
N SER A 13 22.62 5.13 -4.24
CA SER A 13 22.83 3.73 -3.85
C SER A 13 23.43 2.93 -5.01
N SER A 14 24.42 2.09 -4.70
CA SER A 14 24.91 1.04 -5.60
C SER A 14 24.04 -0.20 -5.47
N TYR A 15 23.74 -0.87 -6.58
CA TYR A 15 23.06 -2.18 -6.53
C TYR A 15 24.05 -3.24 -6.04
N PRO A 16 23.67 -4.06 -5.04
CA PRO A 16 24.46 -5.25 -4.71
C PRO A 16 24.55 -6.18 -5.93
N ASP A 17 25.72 -6.77 -6.13
CA ASP A 17 25.96 -7.81 -7.14
C ASP A 17 25.85 -9.22 -6.57
N GLN A 18 25.53 -9.33 -5.28
CA GLN A 18 25.31 -10.56 -4.53
C GLN A 18 24.12 -10.39 -3.60
N TYR A 19 23.49 -11.52 -3.23
CA TYR A 19 22.41 -11.54 -2.25
C TYR A 19 22.80 -10.83 -0.95
N ASP A 20 21.99 -9.83 -0.56
CA ASP A 20 22.24 -9.00 0.62
C ASP A 20 20.95 -8.68 1.38
N PRO A 21 20.60 -9.46 2.42
CA PRO A 21 19.42 -9.19 3.25
C PRO A 21 19.55 -7.94 4.11
N LYS A 22 20.76 -7.38 4.29
CA LYS A 22 20.99 -6.17 5.11
C LYS A 22 20.47 -4.91 4.43
N GLN A 23 20.12 -4.99 3.15
CA GLN A 23 19.47 -3.89 2.44
C GLN A 23 18.10 -3.56 3.01
N LEU A 24 17.39 -4.53 3.60
CA LEU A 24 16.05 -4.34 4.14
C LEU A 24 16.07 -3.37 5.32
N HIS A 25 15.19 -2.36 5.25
CA HIS A 25 15.05 -1.36 6.30
C HIS A 25 13.61 -1.36 6.83
N PRO A 26 13.42 -1.62 8.14
CA PRO A 26 12.12 -1.52 8.77
C PRO A 26 11.76 -0.07 9.09
N ILE A 27 10.50 0.30 8.92
CA ILE A 27 9.95 1.56 9.44
C ILE A 27 8.84 1.23 10.45
N PRO A 28 8.96 1.64 11.72
CA PRO A 28 7.93 1.37 12.72
C PRO A 28 6.60 2.02 12.36
N ARG A 29 5.51 1.23 12.38
CA ARG A 29 4.16 1.75 12.13
C ARG A 29 3.70 2.75 13.19
N GLU A 30 4.21 2.60 14.41
CA GLU A 30 3.89 3.45 15.54
C GLU A 30 4.15 4.93 15.25
N LEU A 31 5.19 5.25 14.47
CA LEU A 31 5.52 6.63 14.10
C LEU A 31 4.33 7.30 13.39
N GLY A 32 3.87 6.74 12.27
CA GLY A 32 2.73 7.30 11.54
C GLY A 32 1.39 7.13 12.27
N ARG A 33 1.21 6.03 13.01
CA ARG A 33 -0.02 5.77 13.77
C ARG A 33 -0.26 6.77 14.90
N SER A 34 0.80 7.17 15.59
CA SER A 34 0.71 8.16 16.68
C SER A 34 0.18 9.51 16.19
N GLU A 35 0.57 9.93 14.98
CA GLU A 35 0.16 11.20 14.36
C GLU A 35 -1.34 11.25 14.02
N ILE A 36 -1.93 10.09 13.71
CA ILE A 36 -3.36 9.97 13.39
C ILE A 36 -4.21 9.46 14.57
N GLY A 37 -3.58 9.27 15.74
CA GLY A 37 -4.22 8.80 16.96
C GLY A 37 -4.69 7.35 16.87
N VAL A 38 -3.97 6.50 16.13
CA VAL A 38 -4.16 5.05 16.13
C VAL A 38 -3.32 4.44 17.25
N THR A 39 -3.96 3.76 18.18
CA THR A 39 -3.31 3.05 19.29
C THR A 39 -3.72 1.58 19.30
N ALA A 40 -3.06 0.75 20.12
CA ALA A 40 -3.52 -0.61 20.38
C ALA A 40 -4.73 -0.61 21.35
N PRO A 41 -5.69 -1.55 21.22
CA PRO A 41 -5.87 -2.46 20.09
C PRO A 41 -6.22 -1.70 18.80
N LEU A 42 -5.75 -2.20 17.65
CA LEU A 42 -5.96 -1.53 16.36
C LEU A 42 -7.45 -1.42 16.03
N PRO A 43 -7.93 -0.28 15.48
CA PRO A 43 -9.33 -0.10 15.13
C PRO A 43 -9.73 -0.81 13.82
N PHE A 44 -8.81 -1.55 13.22
CA PHE A 44 -8.97 -2.23 11.93
C PHE A 44 -8.20 -3.55 11.89
N PHE A 45 -8.69 -4.46 11.06
CA PHE A 45 -7.93 -5.55 10.44
C PHE A 45 -7.35 -5.06 9.11
N GLY A 46 -6.45 -5.84 8.51
CA GLY A 46 -5.99 -5.55 7.16
C GLY A 46 -4.58 -6.04 6.87
N GLU A 47 -4.09 -5.63 5.72
CA GLU A 47 -2.81 -6.01 5.16
C GLU A 47 -2.33 -4.96 4.17
N ASP A 48 -1.02 -4.93 3.92
CA ASP A 48 -0.41 -4.20 2.82
C ASP A 48 -0.03 -5.22 1.75
N ILE A 49 -0.64 -5.09 0.56
CA ILE A 49 -0.39 -5.97 -0.56
C ILE A 49 0.62 -5.30 -1.49
N TRP A 50 1.74 -5.95 -1.72
CA TRP A 50 2.86 -5.45 -2.52
C TRP A 50 2.99 -6.25 -3.80
N ASN A 51 3.24 -5.57 -4.92
CA ASN A 51 3.61 -6.23 -6.17
C ASN A 51 5.00 -5.74 -6.60
N ALA A 52 5.97 -6.64 -6.70
CA ALA A 52 7.26 -6.37 -7.30
C ALA A 52 7.32 -6.97 -8.70
N TYR A 53 7.41 -6.11 -9.70
CA TYR A 53 7.28 -6.47 -11.11
C TYR A 53 8.60 -6.85 -11.78
N GLU A 54 9.72 -6.62 -11.09
CA GLU A 54 11.07 -6.70 -11.64
C GLU A 54 11.93 -7.75 -10.90
N LEU A 55 11.31 -8.79 -10.33
CA LEU A 55 12.05 -9.86 -9.65
C LEU A 55 12.77 -10.76 -10.67
N SER A 56 14.09 -10.88 -10.51
CA SER A 56 14.94 -11.73 -11.33
C SER A 56 16.06 -12.38 -10.50
N TRP A 57 16.48 -13.57 -10.93
CA TRP A 57 17.59 -14.33 -10.33
C TRP A 57 18.21 -15.29 -11.35
N LEU A 58 19.28 -15.99 -10.99
CA LEU A 58 19.88 -17.04 -11.81
C LEU A 58 19.48 -18.43 -11.31
N ASN A 59 19.16 -19.36 -12.20
CA ASN A 59 19.06 -20.77 -11.82
C ASN A 59 20.44 -21.42 -11.68
N ALA A 60 20.50 -22.70 -11.28
CA ALA A 60 21.73 -23.47 -11.08
C ALA A 60 22.68 -23.54 -12.31
N LYS A 61 22.19 -23.22 -13.52
CA LYS A 61 22.98 -23.17 -14.76
C LYS A 61 23.39 -21.74 -15.15
N GLY A 62 23.14 -20.75 -14.30
CA GLY A 62 23.40 -19.34 -14.58
C GLY A 62 22.40 -18.72 -15.57
N LYS A 63 21.27 -19.38 -15.86
CA LYS A 63 20.24 -18.81 -16.74
C LYS A 63 19.37 -17.84 -15.93
N PRO A 64 19.15 -16.61 -16.43
CA PRO A 64 18.20 -15.68 -15.82
C PRO A 64 16.78 -16.23 -15.79
N MET A 65 16.15 -16.04 -14.64
CA MET A 65 14.76 -16.35 -14.32
C MET A 65 14.06 -15.06 -13.94
N VAL A 66 12.74 -15.00 -14.19
CA VAL A 66 11.91 -13.82 -13.92
C VAL A 66 10.55 -14.25 -13.40
N ALA A 67 10.00 -13.48 -12.48
CA ALA A 67 8.64 -13.62 -11.98
C ALA A 67 8.12 -12.25 -11.51
N MET A 68 6.81 -12.14 -11.35
CA MET A 68 6.25 -11.09 -10.50
C MET A 68 6.10 -11.64 -9.09
N MET A 69 6.38 -10.84 -8.07
CA MET A 69 6.19 -11.22 -6.68
C MET A 69 5.00 -10.49 -6.09
N GLU A 70 4.03 -11.24 -5.58
CA GLU A 70 3.03 -10.74 -4.65
C GLU A 70 3.50 -11.01 -3.22
N MET A 71 3.42 -10.00 -2.36
CA MET A 71 3.74 -10.13 -0.93
C MET A 71 2.62 -9.47 -0.10
N ARG A 72 2.20 -10.10 0.99
CA ARG A 72 1.18 -9.53 1.89
C ARG A 72 1.72 -9.43 3.31
N VAL A 73 1.75 -8.21 3.81
CA VAL A 73 2.22 -7.88 5.16
C VAL A 73 1.02 -7.56 6.04
N PRO A 74 0.75 -8.31 7.12
CA PRO A 74 -0.37 -8.00 8.01
C PRO A 74 -0.28 -6.57 8.58
N ALA A 75 -1.41 -5.87 8.68
CA ALA A 75 -1.45 -4.54 9.29
C ALA A 75 -1.08 -4.56 10.79
N THR A 76 -1.09 -5.74 11.41
CA THR A 76 -0.63 -5.99 12.79
C THR A 76 0.89 -6.05 12.94
N SER A 77 1.65 -6.10 11.83
CA SER A 77 3.11 -6.04 11.86
C SER A 77 3.62 -4.79 12.60
N PRO A 78 4.64 -4.91 13.47
CA PRO A 78 5.26 -3.76 14.11
C PRO A 78 5.85 -2.74 13.11
N ASN A 79 6.41 -3.23 12.00
CA ASN A 79 7.05 -2.40 10.99
C ASN A 79 6.44 -2.60 9.61
N ILE A 80 6.48 -1.57 8.77
CA ILE A 80 6.47 -1.72 7.31
C ILE A 80 7.91 -1.94 6.83
N VAL A 81 8.07 -2.39 5.58
CA VAL A 81 9.36 -2.39 4.89
C VAL A 81 9.48 -1.14 4.02
N GLU A 82 10.62 -0.45 4.09
CA GLU A 82 10.87 0.73 3.26
C GLU A 82 11.03 0.30 1.78
N SER A 83 10.25 0.90 0.87
CA SER A 83 10.12 0.46 -0.53
C SER A 83 11.43 0.44 -1.34
N LYS A 84 12.34 1.43 -1.16
CA LYS A 84 13.64 1.43 -1.83
C LYS A 84 14.56 0.37 -1.25
N SER A 85 14.54 0.16 0.06
CA SER A 85 15.25 -0.92 0.75
C SER A 85 14.83 -2.29 0.19
N LEU A 86 13.53 -2.51 -0.01
CA LEU A 86 12.98 -3.71 -0.62
C LEU A 86 13.44 -3.85 -2.08
N LYS A 87 13.46 -2.75 -2.84
CA LYS A 87 13.96 -2.76 -4.22
C LYS A 87 15.44 -3.19 -4.29
N LEU A 88 16.29 -2.62 -3.43
CA LEU A 88 17.71 -2.96 -3.40
C LEU A 88 17.93 -4.42 -2.98
N TYR A 89 17.16 -4.88 -1.98
CA TYR A 89 17.13 -6.28 -1.57
C TYR A 89 16.74 -7.21 -2.72
N LEU A 90 15.63 -6.95 -3.41
CA LEU A 90 15.19 -7.80 -4.53
C LEU A 90 16.19 -7.74 -5.69
N GLY A 91 16.79 -6.57 -5.95
CA GLY A 91 17.84 -6.41 -6.97
C GLY A 91 19.12 -7.18 -6.65
N SER A 92 19.39 -7.47 -5.36
CA SER A 92 20.54 -8.27 -4.94
C SER A 92 20.48 -9.73 -5.44
N PHE A 93 19.29 -10.20 -5.82
CA PHE A 93 19.10 -11.52 -6.40
C PHE A 93 19.46 -11.63 -7.88
N ASN A 94 19.58 -10.51 -8.61
CA ASN A 94 19.71 -10.52 -10.07
C ASN A 94 20.86 -11.40 -10.59
N GLN A 95 21.97 -11.42 -9.87
CA GLN A 95 23.17 -12.21 -10.19
C GLN A 95 23.37 -13.41 -9.26
N TRP A 96 22.40 -13.68 -8.38
CA TRP A 96 22.49 -14.74 -7.39
C TRP A 96 21.85 -16.03 -7.90
N VAL A 97 22.51 -17.15 -7.62
CA VAL A 97 22.06 -18.49 -8.02
C VAL A 97 21.13 -19.05 -6.95
N VAL A 98 19.91 -19.40 -7.34
CA VAL A 98 18.91 -20.07 -6.50
C VAL A 98 18.42 -21.32 -7.22
N GLU A 99 18.27 -22.44 -6.50
CA GLU A 99 17.97 -23.72 -7.12
C GLU A 99 16.55 -23.76 -7.68
N SER A 100 15.60 -23.11 -7.01
CA SER A 100 14.18 -23.11 -7.35
C SER A 100 13.46 -21.80 -7.00
N ALA A 101 12.28 -21.59 -7.58
CA ALA A 101 11.43 -20.44 -7.24
C ALA A 101 10.88 -20.56 -5.81
N GLU A 102 10.62 -21.79 -5.36
CA GLU A 102 10.14 -22.12 -4.02
C GLU A 102 11.19 -21.76 -2.95
N GLU A 103 12.47 -22.02 -3.22
CA GLU A 103 13.57 -21.62 -2.35
C GLU A 103 13.69 -20.09 -2.28
N LEU A 104 13.64 -19.39 -3.42
CA LEU A 104 13.66 -17.93 -3.44
C LEU A 104 12.49 -17.34 -2.65
N GLN A 105 11.28 -17.89 -2.82
CA GLN A 105 10.10 -17.50 -2.07
C GLN A 105 10.31 -17.67 -0.55
N ALA A 106 10.91 -18.77 -0.12
CA ALA A 106 11.19 -19.04 1.29
C ALA A 106 12.22 -18.06 1.87
N ILE A 107 13.25 -17.72 1.11
CA ILE A 107 14.27 -16.73 1.50
C ILE A 107 13.65 -15.35 1.69
N ILE A 108 12.87 -14.89 0.70
CA ILE A 108 12.19 -13.59 0.77
C ILE A 108 11.24 -13.54 1.96
N ARG A 109 10.41 -14.58 2.15
CA ARG A 109 9.50 -14.66 3.29
C ARG A 109 10.27 -14.57 4.61
N ARG A 110 11.35 -15.34 4.78
CA ARG A 110 12.16 -15.32 6.01
C ARG A 110 12.71 -13.92 6.29
N ASP A 111 13.37 -13.31 5.32
CA ASP A 111 14.11 -12.05 5.51
C ASP A 111 13.17 -10.87 5.76
N VAL A 112 12.10 -10.78 4.97
CA VAL A 112 11.12 -9.70 5.13
C VAL A 112 10.28 -9.93 6.40
N SER A 113 9.94 -11.17 6.76
CA SER A 113 9.27 -11.45 8.05
C SER A 113 10.12 -10.99 9.24
N ALA A 114 11.43 -11.24 9.20
CA ALA A 114 12.36 -10.77 10.23
C ALA A 114 12.43 -9.23 10.28
N THR A 115 12.27 -8.56 9.13
CA THR A 115 12.27 -7.10 9.04
C THR A 115 10.97 -6.49 9.60
N VAL A 116 9.82 -7.01 9.18
CA VAL A 116 8.50 -6.46 9.57
C VAL A 116 8.03 -6.91 10.95
N GLY A 117 8.64 -7.97 11.50
CA GLY A 117 8.41 -8.46 12.86
C GLY A 117 7.27 -9.47 13.00
N VAL A 118 6.70 -9.95 11.89
CA VAL A 118 5.67 -10.98 11.83
C VAL A 118 5.85 -11.84 10.58
N ASP A 119 5.28 -13.03 10.57
CA ASP A 119 5.24 -13.86 9.37
C ASP A 119 4.37 -13.22 8.27
N ILE A 120 4.80 -13.37 7.02
CA ILE A 120 4.15 -12.80 5.84
C ILE A 120 3.85 -13.86 4.78
N SER A 121 2.99 -13.55 3.81
CA SER A 121 2.86 -14.36 2.61
C SER A 121 3.68 -13.77 1.46
N VAL A 122 4.28 -14.66 0.66
CA VAL A 122 5.00 -14.34 -0.58
C VAL A 122 4.56 -15.35 -1.62
N SER A 123 4.32 -14.90 -2.85
CA SER A 123 3.95 -15.74 -3.98
C SER A 123 4.66 -15.26 -5.24
N LEU A 124 5.34 -16.18 -5.93
CA LEU A 124 6.00 -15.89 -7.20
C LEU A 124 5.10 -16.33 -8.35
N LEU A 125 4.73 -15.37 -9.19
CA LEU A 125 3.79 -15.53 -10.29
C LEU A 125 4.56 -15.57 -11.62
N PRO A 126 4.56 -16.72 -12.33
CA PRO A 126 5.18 -16.83 -13.64
C PRO A 126 4.53 -15.91 -14.67
N LEU A 127 5.33 -15.37 -15.60
CA LEU A 127 4.81 -14.41 -16.60
C LEU A 127 3.83 -15.03 -17.61
N GLN A 128 3.82 -16.36 -17.74
CA GLN A 128 2.90 -17.10 -18.61
C GLN A 128 1.55 -17.37 -17.93
N GLN A 129 1.39 -17.04 -16.64
CA GLN A 129 0.15 -17.27 -15.91
C GLN A 129 -0.98 -16.41 -16.49
N GLN A 130 -2.06 -17.06 -16.92
CA GLN A 130 -3.22 -16.38 -17.49
C GLN A 130 -4.25 -16.04 -16.41
N GLY A 131 -4.94 -14.90 -16.58
CA GLY A 131 -6.16 -14.56 -15.84
C GLY A 131 -5.99 -14.00 -14.43
N SER A 132 -4.87 -14.23 -13.73
CA SER A 132 -4.67 -13.75 -12.36
C SER A 132 -4.31 -12.26 -12.24
N PHE A 133 -3.99 -11.59 -13.35
CA PHE A 133 -3.43 -10.22 -13.35
C PHE A 133 -4.05 -9.28 -14.41
N ALA A 134 -5.29 -9.55 -14.80
CA ALA A 134 -6.02 -8.72 -15.77
C ALA A 134 -6.29 -7.31 -15.21
N VAL A 135 -6.26 -6.30 -16.09
CA VAL A 135 -6.67 -4.94 -15.72
C VAL A 135 -8.17 -4.93 -15.45
N GLN A 136 -8.57 -4.40 -14.30
CA GLN A 136 -9.95 -4.33 -13.84
C GLN A 136 -10.37 -2.89 -13.57
N SER A 137 -11.68 -2.66 -13.60
CA SER A 137 -12.30 -1.45 -13.07
C SER A 137 -12.56 -1.60 -11.58
N LEU A 138 -12.54 -0.50 -10.83
CA LEU A 138 -12.91 -0.54 -9.42
C LEU A 138 -14.43 -0.78 -9.27
N PRO A 139 -14.85 -1.50 -8.21
CA PRO A 139 -16.26 -1.72 -7.93
C PRO A 139 -16.95 -0.44 -7.44
N GLY A 140 -18.28 -0.43 -7.50
CA GLY A 140 -19.07 0.66 -6.93
C GLY A 140 -19.16 1.90 -7.80
N ARG A 141 -19.60 3.00 -7.20
CA ARG A 141 -19.82 4.29 -7.88
C ARG A 141 -18.55 5.14 -7.88
N CYS A 142 -18.13 5.61 -9.05
CA CYS A 142 -17.07 6.59 -9.18
C CYS A 142 -17.54 7.97 -8.70
N LEU A 143 -16.73 8.63 -7.87
CA LEU A 143 -16.99 9.98 -7.38
C LEU A 143 -16.42 11.08 -8.30
N ASP A 144 -15.52 10.74 -9.21
CA ASP A 144 -14.63 11.72 -9.87
C ASP A 144 -15.34 12.72 -10.79
N ASP A 145 -16.57 12.42 -11.22
CA ASP A 145 -17.39 13.31 -12.08
C ASP A 145 -18.23 14.33 -11.28
N LEU A 146 -18.14 14.33 -9.94
CA LEU A 146 -18.83 15.31 -9.11
C LEU A 146 -18.21 16.70 -9.27
N ASP A 147 -19.07 17.70 -9.49
CA ASP A 147 -18.68 19.11 -9.55
C ASP A 147 -18.49 19.65 -8.13
N VAL A 148 -17.23 19.74 -7.67
CA VAL A 148 -16.86 20.18 -6.32
C VAL A 148 -15.78 21.26 -6.35
N ASP A 149 -15.89 22.23 -5.45
CA ASP A 149 -14.82 23.21 -5.22
C ASP A 149 -13.62 22.53 -4.52
N ALA A 150 -12.42 22.68 -5.07
CA ALA A 150 -11.17 22.16 -4.50
C ALA A 150 -10.18 23.31 -4.23
N ILE A 151 -10.41 24.03 -3.14
CA ILE A 151 -9.72 25.30 -2.84
C ILE A 151 -8.54 25.09 -1.87
N HIS A 152 -8.58 24.03 -1.05
CA HIS A 152 -7.57 23.73 -0.04
C HIS A 152 -7.02 22.30 -0.21
N TYR A 153 -5.69 22.17 -0.21
CA TYR A 153 -4.96 20.90 -0.38
C TYR A 153 -4.21 20.48 0.90
N GLU A 154 -4.83 20.77 2.04
CA GLU A 154 -4.41 20.32 3.37
C GLU A 154 -5.46 19.37 3.91
N VAL A 155 -5.05 18.24 4.50
CA VAL A 155 -5.99 17.20 4.93
C VAL A 155 -6.96 17.74 5.97
N ASP A 156 -8.25 17.73 5.63
CA ASP A 156 -9.32 18.24 6.50
C ASP A 156 -10.45 17.22 6.67
N SER A 157 -10.48 16.55 7.82
CA SER A 157 -11.55 15.60 8.13
C SER A 157 -12.91 16.25 8.39
N ASN A 158 -13.01 17.59 8.49
CA ASN A 158 -14.31 18.29 8.61
C ASN A 158 -15.13 18.28 7.32
N LEU A 159 -14.50 17.91 6.20
CA LEU A 159 -15.16 17.70 4.92
C LEU A 159 -16.00 16.40 4.94
N LEU A 160 -15.69 15.44 5.82
CA LEU A 160 -16.46 14.21 5.98
C LEU A 160 -17.73 14.48 6.78
N ARG A 161 -18.88 14.31 6.12
CA ARG A 161 -20.21 14.50 6.67
C ARG A 161 -21.11 13.34 6.30
N VAL A 162 -22.21 13.21 7.03
CA VAL A 162 -23.27 12.25 6.75
C VAL A 162 -24.50 12.96 6.21
N ALA A 163 -25.18 12.31 5.28
CA ALA A 163 -26.47 12.68 4.73
C ALA A 163 -27.57 11.78 5.30
N GLU A 164 -28.83 12.13 5.05
CA GLU A 164 -29.95 11.31 5.48
C GLU A 164 -29.98 9.95 4.78
N GLY A 165 -30.31 8.92 5.55
CA GLY A 165 -30.48 7.55 5.08
C GLY A 165 -29.38 6.59 5.54
N VAL A 166 -29.73 5.31 5.62
CA VAL A 166 -28.80 4.22 5.92
C VAL A 166 -28.60 3.40 4.65
N VAL A 167 -27.34 3.13 4.31
CA VAL A 167 -26.95 2.47 3.07
C VAL A 167 -25.91 1.40 3.30
N ARG A 168 -25.79 0.52 2.31
CA ARG A 168 -24.61 -0.31 2.10
C ARG A 168 -24.17 -0.10 0.66
N GLU A 169 -23.06 0.58 0.47
CA GLU A 169 -22.59 0.94 -0.86
C GLU A 169 -21.06 0.95 -0.94
N THR A 170 -20.57 0.86 -2.17
CA THR A 170 -19.16 0.96 -2.51
C THR A 170 -18.96 2.20 -3.35
N LEU A 171 -18.04 3.07 -2.93
CA LEU A 171 -17.63 4.28 -3.63
C LEU A 171 -16.15 4.16 -4.01
N HIS A 172 -15.73 4.80 -5.09
CA HIS A 172 -14.31 4.88 -5.43
C HIS A 172 -13.94 6.22 -6.07
N SER A 173 -12.65 6.51 -6.02
CA SER A 173 -12.05 7.66 -6.72
C SER A 173 -10.68 7.28 -7.28
N HIS A 174 -10.35 7.81 -8.45
CA HIS A 174 -9.02 7.72 -9.06
C HIS A 174 -8.15 8.96 -8.78
N LEU A 175 -8.66 9.93 -8.02
CA LEU A 175 -8.04 11.24 -7.79
C LEU A 175 -7.14 11.30 -6.54
N LEU A 176 -7.00 10.20 -5.79
CA LEU A 176 -6.11 10.17 -4.63
C LEU A 176 -4.66 10.40 -5.09
N ARG A 177 -4.08 11.48 -4.59
CA ARG A 177 -2.67 11.82 -4.72
C ARG A 177 -2.14 12.23 -3.36
N SER A 178 -0.94 11.80 -3.02
CA SER A 178 -0.16 12.30 -1.89
C SER A 178 1.28 12.54 -2.32
N CYS A 179 2.18 12.80 -1.37
CA CYS A 179 3.60 12.95 -1.60
C CYS A 179 4.37 12.00 -0.68
N CYS A 180 5.47 11.45 -1.19
CA CYS A 180 6.36 10.63 -0.38
C CYS A 180 7.04 11.51 0.68
N PRO A 181 6.98 11.14 1.98
CA PRO A 181 7.48 11.99 3.07
C PRO A 181 9.00 12.22 3.04
N VAL A 182 9.74 11.41 2.29
CA VAL A 182 11.21 11.47 2.25
C VAL A 182 11.72 12.15 0.98
N THR A 183 11.07 11.93 -0.18
CA THR A 183 11.52 12.47 -1.48
C THR A 183 10.71 13.66 -1.96
N GLY A 184 9.52 13.91 -1.39
CA GLY A 184 8.56 14.89 -1.88
C GLY A 184 7.94 14.55 -3.25
N GLN A 185 8.28 13.40 -3.84
CA GLN A 185 7.75 13.00 -5.14
C GLN A 185 6.26 12.64 -5.04
N PRO A 186 5.48 12.82 -6.12
CA PRO A 186 4.03 12.56 -6.14
C PRO A 186 3.68 11.07 -6.14
N ASP A 187 2.80 10.67 -5.23
CA ASP A 187 2.20 9.34 -5.18
C ASP A 187 0.79 9.38 -5.75
N TRP A 188 0.46 8.41 -6.59
CA TRP A 188 -0.82 8.35 -7.29
C TRP A 188 -1.53 7.06 -6.92
N ALA A 189 -2.82 7.16 -6.62
CA ALA A 189 -3.63 6.01 -6.25
C ALA A 189 -5.05 6.10 -6.78
N SER A 190 -5.70 4.94 -6.78
CA SER A 190 -7.16 4.88 -6.71
C SER A 190 -7.54 4.34 -5.34
N VAL A 191 -8.68 4.75 -4.80
CA VAL A 191 -9.17 4.28 -3.49
C VAL A 191 -10.61 3.78 -3.62
N VAL A 192 -10.90 2.67 -2.95
CA VAL A 192 -12.24 2.10 -2.79
C VAL A 192 -12.63 2.23 -1.33
N ILE A 193 -13.85 2.68 -1.09
CA ILE A 193 -14.48 2.77 0.22
C ILE A 193 -15.78 1.97 0.15
N ASP A 194 -15.81 0.84 0.84
CA ASP A 194 -17.01 0.02 0.99
C ASP A 194 -17.49 0.12 2.43
N TYR A 195 -18.74 0.54 2.62
CA TYR A 195 -19.26 0.81 3.95
C TYR A 195 -20.74 0.47 4.11
N GLU A 196 -21.14 0.26 5.35
CA GLU A 196 -22.54 0.16 5.78
C GLU A 196 -22.76 1.13 6.94
N GLY A 197 -23.73 2.04 6.83
CA GLY A 197 -23.94 3.08 7.84
C GLY A 197 -24.82 4.22 7.36
N GLN A 198 -24.77 5.36 8.04
CA GLN A 198 -25.37 6.59 7.52
C GLN A 198 -24.69 6.95 6.20
N ARG A 199 -25.48 7.38 5.21
CA ARG A 199 -24.96 7.78 3.90
C ARG A 199 -23.89 8.84 4.07
N ILE A 200 -22.71 8.64 3.50
CA ILE A 200 -21.65 9.65 3.48
C ILE A 200 -21.99 10.69 2.41
N ASP A 201 -21.80 11.97 2.71
CA ASP A 201 -21.88 13.04 1.72
C ASP A 201 -20.76 12.86 0.68
N GLU A 202 -21.13 12.49 -0.54
CA GLU A 202 -20.19 12.12 -1.60
C GLU A 202 -19.31 13.31 -2.05
N ALA A 203 -19.87 14.53 -2.06
CA ALA A 203 -19.11 15.73 -2.42
C ALA A 203 -18.05 16.04 -1.35
N GLY A 204 -18.42 16.03 -0.07
CA GLY A 204 -17.48 16.18 1.04
C GLY A 204 -16.43 15.07 1.09
N LEU A 205 -16.81 13.83 0.77
CA LEU A 205 -15.85 12.72 0.66
C LEU A 205 -14.84 12.93 -0.48
N LEU A 206 -15.29 13.38 -1.66
CA LEU A 206 -14.39 13.67 -2.77
C LEU A 206 -13.43 14.82 -2.42
N GLN A 207 -13.93 15.91 -1.83
CA GLN A 207 -13.10 17.02 -1.36
C GLN A 207 -12.08 16.56 -0.32
N TYR A 208 -12.48 15.70 0.62
CA TYR A 208 -11.58 15.08 1.59
C TYR A 208 -10.46 14.28 0.90
N LEU A 209 -10.78 13.43 -0.07
CA LEU A 209 -9.77 12.66 -0.80
C LEU A 209 -8.82 13.57 -1.60
N ILE A 210 -9.33 14.64 -2.21
CA ILE A 210 -8.52 15.64 -2.92
C ILE A 210 -7.61 16.42 -1.96
N SER A 211 -8.03 16.62 -0.71
CA SER A 211 -7.23 17.35 0.30
C SER A 211 -5.88 16.69 0.62
N PHE A 212 -5.72 15.39 0.33
CA PHE A 212 -4.44 14.68 0.45
C PHE A 212 -3.38 15.11 -0.57
N ARG A 213 -3.74 15.93 -1.57
CA ARG A 213 -2.91 16.19 -2.75
C ARG A 213 -1.46 16.51 -2.43
N ASN A 214 -1.19 17.32 -1.39
CA ASN A 214 0.17 17.71 -0.99
C ASN A 214 0.63 17.08 0.34
N ASN A 215 -0.19 16.21 0.91
CA ASN A 215 0.08 15.55 2.19
C ASN A 215 1.26 14.58 2.07
N GLN A 216 2.12 14.58 3.08
CA GLN A 216 3.35 13.78 3.11
C GLN A 216 3.22 12.62 4.09
N GLU A 217 2.79 11.47 3.58
CA GLU A 217 2.59 10.26 4.37
C GLU A 217 2.95 9.02 3.53
N PHE A 218 3.38 7.95 4.21
CA PHE A 218 3.48 6.65 3.56
C PHE A 218 2.10 6.16 3.11
N HIS A 219 2.07 5.28 2.11
CA HIS A 219 0.82 4.81 1.49
C HIS A 219 -0.08 4.14 2.54
N GLU A 220 0.54 3.33 3.41
CA GLU A 220 -0.07 2.64 4.53
C GLU A 220 -0.70 3.62 5.51
N GLN A 221 0.03 4.65 5.91
CA GLN A 221 -0.44 5.68 6.84
C GLN A 221 -1.60 6.48 6.24
N CYS A 222 -1.53 6.84 4.96
CA CYS A 222 -2.62 7.54 4.27
C CYS A 222 -3.93 6.74 4.30
N VAL A 223 -3.88 5.42 4.05
CA VAL A 223 -5.08 4.56 4.13
C VAL A 223 -5.56 4.39 5.57
N GLU A 224 -4.65 4.26 6.54
CA GLU A 224 -5.03 4.23 7.96
C GLU A 224 -5.71 5.54 8.39
N ARG A 225 -5.22 6.69 7.93
CA ARG A 225 -5.83 8.00 8.16
C ARG A 225 -7.25 8.05 7.59
N ILE A 226 -7.43 7.72 6.30
CA ILE A 226 -8.75 7.68 5.64
C ILE A 226 -9.73 6.79 6.43
N PHE A 227 -9.29 5.60 6.82
CA PHE A 227 -10.11 4.69 7.62
C PHE A 227 -10.51 5.32 8.96
N THR A 228 -9.56 5.89 9.70
CA THR A 228 -9.84 6.47 11.03
C THR A 228 -10.68 7.73 10.97
N ASP A 229 -10.49 8.60 9.99
CA ASP A 229 -11.27 9.82 9.82
C ASP A 229 -12.72 9.47 9.45
N ILE A 230 -12.95 8.56 8.50
CA ILE A 230 -14.31 8.09 8.17
C ILE A 230 -14.95 7.41 9.38
N THR A 231 -14.20 6.60 10.13
CA THR A 231 -14.72 5.95 11.34
C THR A 231 -15.17 6.97 12.38
N ARG A 232 -14.38 8.02 12.62
CA ARG A 232 -14.67 9.05 13.63
C ARG A 232 -15.79 10.00 13.19
N ARG A 233 -15.84 10.36 11.90
CA ARG A 233 -16.75 11.38 11.36
C ARG A 233 -18.09 10.81 10.92
N CYS A 234 -18.07 9.64 10.30
CA CYS A 234 -19.26 9.05 9.68
C CYS A 234 -19.83 7.87 10.49
N VAL A 235 -19.06 7.34 11.45
CA VAL A 235 -19.46 6.25 12.37
C VAL A 235 -20.18 5.10 11.64
N PRO A 236 -19.61 4.55 10.56
CA PRO A 236 -20.23 3.44 9.84
C PRO A 236 -20.24 2.19 10.73
N LYS A 237 -21.23 1.33 10.54
CA LYS A 237 -21.28 0.00 11.16
C LYS A 237 -20.22 -0.94 10.58
N ARG A 238 -19.94 -0.81 9.29
CA ARG A 238 -18.89 -1.53 8.57
C ARG A 238 -18.12 -0.58 7.69
N LEU A 239 -16.80 -0.73 7.64
CA LEU A 239 -15.94 0.06 6.76
C LEU A 239 -14.82 -0.82 6.21
N SER A 240 -14.53 -0.69 4.92
CA SER A 240 -13.25 -1.06 4.35
C SER A 240 -12.75 0.06 3.46
N VAL A 241 -11.44 0.30 3.53
CA VAL A 241 -10.72 1.27 2.72
C VAL A 241 -9.58 0.53 2.04
N TYR A 242 -9.55 0.60 0.73
CA TYR A 242 -8.53 -0.05 -0.09
C TYR A 242 -7.93 0.92 -1.08
N ALA A 243 -6.66 1.25 -0.93
CA ALA A 243 -5.95 2.05 -1.92
C ALA A 243 -5.03 1.20 -2.78
N ARG A 244 -4.93 1.57 -4.05
CA ARG A 244 -4.08 0.94 -5.05
C ARG A 244 -3.17 1.98 -5.68
N TYR A 245 -1.93 2.03 -5.19
CA TYR A 245 -0.94 3.00 -5.64
C TYR A 245 -0.25 2.54 -6.93
N THR A 246 0.23 3.50 -7.70
CA THR A 246 1.11 3.25 -8.86
C THR A 246 2.51 2.85 -8.39
N ARG A 247 3.19 2.01 -9.18
CA ARG A 247 4.53 1.55 -8.81
C ARG A 247 5.58 2.68 -8.79
N ARG A 248 6.56 2.54 -7.90
CA ARG A 248 7.83 3.28 -7.93
C ARG A 248 8.98 2.30 -7.92
N GLY A 249 9.92 2.46 -8.85
CA GLY A 249 11.08 1.58 -8.94
C GLY A 249 10.71 0.10 -9.06
N GLY A 250 9.66 -0.22 -9.81
CA GLY A 250 9.23 -1.60 -10.05
C GLY A 250 8.36 -2.21 -8.95
N ILE A 251 7.97 -1.45 -7.92
CA ILE A 251 7.19 -1.94 -6.77
C ILE A 251 5.97 -1.06 -6.52
N ASP A 252 4.77 -1.64 -6.38
CA ASP A 252 3.59 -0.95 -5.86
C ASP A 252 3.17 -1.46 -4.47
N ILE A 253 2.40 -0.63 -3.77
CA ILE A 253 1.88 -0.89 -2.42
C ILE A 253 0.38 -0.63 -2.43
N ASN A 254 -0.40 -1.57 -1.89
CA ASN A 254 -1.85 -1.53 -1.92
C ASN A 254 -2.40 -1.80 -0.52
N PRO A 255 -2.41 -0.79 0.36
CA PRO A 255 -2.87 -0.95 1.73
C PRO A 255 -4.37 -1.17 1.78
N PHE A 256 -4.79 -2.15 2.57
CA PHE A 256 -6.17 -2.49 2.85
C PHE A 256 -6.44 -2.44 4.34
N ARG A 257 -7.51 -1.75 4.75
CA ARG A 257 -7.95 -1.66 6.15
C ARG A 257 -9.46 -1.92 6.21
N CYS A 258 -9.91 -2.75 7.15
CA CYS A 258 -11.31 -3.13 7.29
C CYS A 258 -11.73 -3.31 8.75
N SER A 259 -12.99 -3.04 9.06
CA SER A 259 -13.61 -3.33 10.37
C SER A 259 -13.85 -4.82 10.61
N GLU A 260 -13.72 -5.66 9.57
CA GLU A 260 -13.94 -7.11 9.62
C GLU A 260 -12.68 -7.87 9.19
N SER A 261 -12.53 -9.10 9.68
CA SER A 261 -11.42 -9.99 9.32
C SER A 261 -11.67 -10.65 7.96
N ILE A 262 -11.41 -9.91 6.87
CA ILE A 262 -11.55 -10.39 5.49
C ILE A 262 -10.22 -10.30 4.72
N THR A 263 -10.02 -11.21 3.76
CA THR A 263 -8.87 -11.17 2.85
C THR A 263 -9.23 -10.40 1.58
N GLN A 264 -8.35 -9.51 1.14
CA GLN A 264 -8.61 -8.66 -0.01
C GLN A 264 -8.07 -9.26 -1.32
N GLN A 265 -8.85 -9.19 -2.40
CA GLN A 265 -8.38 -9.61 -3.71
C GLN A 265 -7.32 -8.63 -4.26
N ASN A 266 -6.27 -9.15 -4.90
CA ASN A 266 -5.24 -8.32 -5.52
C ASN A 266 -5.68 -7.94 -6.95
N LEU A 267 -6.45 -6.87 -7.07
CA LEU A 267 -6.88 -6.31 -8.37
C LEU A 267 -5.69 -5.64 -9.07
N ARG A 268 -5.76 -5.38 -10.38
CA ARG A 268 -4.78 -4.49 -11.05
C ARG A 268 -5.51 -3.41 -11.83
N MET A 269 -5.11 -2.16 -11.64
CA MET A 269 -5.65 -1.01 -12.35
C MET A 269 -4.77 -0.61 -13.53
N ILE A 270 -5.34 0.16 -14.48
CA ILE A 270 -4.66 0.57 -15.71
C ILE A 270 -3.38 1.41 -15.47
N ARG A 271 -3.29 2.14 -14.35
CA ARG A 271 -2.14 2.99 -13.99
C ARG A 271 -1.06 2.25 -13.19
N GLN A 272 -1.30 0.99 -12.80
CA GLN A 272 -0.40 0.23 -11.94
C GLN A 272 0.70 -0.50 -12.69
#